data_AF-A4V7Q0-F1
#
_entry.id   AF-A4V7Q0-F1
#
_cell.length_a   1.000
_cell.length_b   1.000
_cell.length_c   1.000
_cell.angle_alpha   90.00
_cell.angle_beta   90.00
_cell.angle_gamma   90.00
#
_symmetry.space_group_name_H-M   'P 1'
#
loop_
_entity.id
_entity.type
_entity.pdbx_description
1 polymer ?
#
loop_
_entity_poly.entity_id
_entity_poly.type
_entity_poly.pdbx_seq_one_letter_code
_entity_poly.pdbx_strand_id
1 'polypeptide(L)'
;MPSFPVHTNGPSKDYVLSAYSLLLETASVLRLAAPYFNRSDEIIKAARRGATVQLLVGLNSATHPGELAKVVAEPNCTVHYFTDGFHSKVFIGDDNQAMLGSANLTQGGLVQNREATITLDQPHDEARIAALLLHFAELWDDAAMMTPAELSKFRIIWESAKRLPSADALFDKGLIPVTPTNVLVGSEKKTPQRLFLADMQKLIYSQYMPAFREVASFLQSGGYRRPELASLDISAETNRFLNWCRLTLILDDETWKEAPTLDPAARLTKLASIAQEWVETRDPRIEPGYVSSQNLLHQVFGSPEAIGQSSQDLLTEGLLQVHAFSELLRFTRGGLAQLSIAFWKDNGGDVIRVKASLTHLLYGKDDFAVRICDLLWSEKYRLSKIGKFCSLELVGMVKPHEAPPINSRMAKSLKFLGHNVRV
;
A
#
# COMPACT_ATOMS: atom_id res chain seq x y z
N MET A 1 -14.52 7.27 38.81
CA MET A 1 -13.65 6.37 39.59
C MET A 1 -12.25 6.47 38.99
N PRO A 2 -11.17 6.44 39.78
CA PRO A 2 -9.83 6.36 39.21
C PRO A 2 -9.75 5.10 38.33
N SER A 3 -9.39 5.23 37.06
CA SER A 3 -9.10 4.06 36.22
C SER A 3 -7.85 3.41 36.79
N PHE A 4 -7.94 2.11 37.07
CA PHE A 4 -6.74 1.36 37.42
C PHE A 4 -5.95 1.17 36.13
N PRO A 5 -4.68 1.59 36.06
CA PRO A 5 -3.89 1.52 34.84
C PRO A 5 -3.43 0.08 34.53
N VAL A 6 -3.91 -0.93 35.26
CA VAL A 6 -3.48 -2.34 35.13
C VAL A 6 -4.70 -3.21 34.88
N HIS A 7 -4.71 -3.88 33.72
CA HIS A 7 -5.75 -4.81 33.31
C HIS A 7 -5.22 -6.24 33.36
N THR A 8 -6.03 -7.16 33.91
CA THR A 8 -5.66 -8.57 34.06
C THR A 8 -6.87 -9.46 33.77
N ASN A 9 -6.64 -10.59 33.12
CA ASN A 9 -7.71 -11.56 32.93
C ASN A 9 -7.87 -12.40 34.21
N GLY A 10 -8.66 -11.88 35.14
CA GLY A 10 -8.85 -12.47 36.46
C GLY A 10 -10.30 -12.42 36.95
N PRO A 11 -10.58 -12.92 38.17
CA PRO A 11 -11.92 -12.98 38.75
C PRO A 11 -12.61 -11.62 38.88
N SER A 12 -11.84 -10.54 38.92
CA SER A 12 -12.32 -9.15 38.92
C SER A 12 -12.98 -8.73 37.60
N LYS A 13 -12.85 -9.52 36.53
CA LYS A 13 -13.40 -9.27 35.17
C LYS A 13 -12.90 -7.98 34.50
N ASP A 14 -11.78 -7.42 34.98
CA ASP A 14 -11.09 -6.30 34.34
C ASP A 14 -10.18 -6.79 33.21
N TYR A 15 -10.81 -7.48 32.25
CA TYR A 15 -10.12 -8.17 31.15
C TYR A 15 -9.33 -7.18 30.30
N VAL A 16 -8.19 -7.65 29.78
CA VAL A 16 -7.39 -6.89 28.81
C VAL A 16 -8.25 -6.50 27.60
N LEU A 17 -9.20 -7.35 27.20
CA LEU A 17 -10.16 -7.06 26.15
C LEU A 17 -10.96 -5.76 26.36
N SER A 18 -11.28 -5.39 27.60
CA SER A 18 -12.08 -4.19 27.88
C SER A 18 -11.29 -2.93 27.54
N ALA A 19 -10.05 -2.83 28.03
CA ALA A 19 -9.15 -1.72 27.73
C ALA A 19 -8.76 -1.69 26.24
N TYR A 20 -8.50 -2.86 25.65
CA TYR A 20 -8.20 -2.99 24.23
C TYR A 20 -9.37 -2.52 23.35
N SER A 21 -10.59 -2.95 23.67
CA SER A 21 -11.79 -2.50 22.96
C SER A 21 -11.97 -0.98 23.08
N LEU A 22 -11.77 -0.41 24.28
CA LEU A 22 -11.87 1.04 24.48
C LEU A 22 -10.85 1.80 23.62
N LEU A 23 -9.58 1.37 23.62
CA LEU A 23 -8.54 1.95 22.77
C LEU A 23 -8.94 1.91 21.29
N LEU A 24 -9.45 0.77 20.83
CA LEU A 24 -9.89 0.58 19.45
C LEU A 24 -11.18 1.32 19.12
N GLU A 25 -12.03 1.64 20.10
CA GLU A 25 -13.28 2.37 19.91
C GLU A 25 -13.07 3.88 19.77
N THR A 26 -12.03 4.42 20.42
CA THR A 26 -11.81 5.88 20.51
C THR A 26 -10.76 6.38 19.54
N ALA A 27 -9.70 5.61 19.26
CA ALA A 27 -8.58 6.08 18.46
C ALA A 27 -8.91 6.22 16.97
N SER A 28 -8.33 7.23 16.32
CA SER A 28 -8.40 7.43 14.87
C SER A 28 -7.25 6.75 14.13
N VAL A 29 -6.09 6.63 14.79
CA VAL A 29 -4.91 5.91 14.29
C VAL A 29 -4.55 4.82 15.29
N LEU A 30 -4.39 3.59 14.82
CA LEU A 30 -4.09 2.44 15.64
C LEU A 30 -2.78 1.80 15.19
N ARG A 31 -1.85 1.59 16.12
CA ARG A 31 -0.57 0.92 15.89
C ARG A 31 -0.47 -0.29 16.81
N LEU A 32 -0.63 -1.48 16.25
CA LEU A 32 -0.81 -2.72 16.99
C LEU A 32 0.33 -3.68 16.66
N ALA A 33 1.09 -4.09 17.66
CA ALA A 33 2.17 -5.04 17.53
C ALA A 33 1.95 -6.23 18.49
N ALA A 34 1.82 -7.44 17.95
CA ALA A 34 1.80 -8.67 18.75
C ALA A 34 2.29 -9.86 17.92
N PRO A 35 3.12 -10.77 18.47
CA PRO A 35 3.68 -11.88 17.72
C PRO A 35 2.64 -12.92 17.30
N TYR A 36 1.53 -13.03 18.02
CA TYR A 36 0.46 -13.98 17.74
C TYR A 36 -0.87 -13.28 17.48
N PHE A 37 -1.54 -13.67 16.41
CA PHE A 37 -2.77 -13.04 15.94
C PHE A 37 -3.82 -14.06 15.51
N ASN A 38 -4.92 -14.19 16.25
CA ASN A 38 -6.04 -15.07 15.88
C ASN A 38 -7.43 -14.48 16.16
N ARG A 39 -7.51 -13.16 16.32
CA ARG A 39 -8.76 -12.43 16.55
C ARG A 39 -8.72 -11.10 15.81
N SER A 40 -9.64 -10.90 14.86
CA SER A 40 -9.68 -9.70 14.01
C SER A 40 -10.86 -8.76 14.23
N ASP A 41 -11.89 -9.18 14.97
CA ASP A 41 -13.19 -8.50 15.01
C ASP A 41 -13.12 -7.04 15.47
N GLU A 42 -12.40 -6.74 16.55
CA GLU A 42 -12.25 -5.37 17.05
C GLU A 42 -11.51 -4.48 16.05
N ILE A 43 -10.46 -5.01 15.41
CA ILE A 43 -9.67 -4.28 14.41
C ILE A 43 -10.54 -3.92 13.21
N ILE A 44 -11.32 -4.88 12.72
CA ILE A 44 -12.22 -4.68 11.59
C ILE A 44 -13.28 -3.63 11.92
N LYS A 45 -13.86 -3.68 13.14
CA LYS A 45 -14.81 -2.66 13.60
C LYS A 45 -14.19 -1.26 13.63
N ALA A 46 -12.97 -1.13 14.13
CA ALA A 46 -12.26 0.15 14.15
C ALA A 46 -11.96 0.66 12.73
N ALA A 47 -11.47 -0.21 11.84
CA ALA A 47 -11.19 0.13 10.45
C ALA A 47 -12.44 0.62 9.70
N ARG A 48 -13.59 -0.05 9.91
CA ARG A 48 -14.88 0.31 9.32
C ARG A 48 -15.49 1.59 9.88
N ARG A 49 -15.15 1.96 11.12
CA ARG A 49 -15.45 3.30 11.66
C ARG A 49 -14.65 4.40 10.93
N GLY A 50 -13.57 4.04 10.24
CA GLY A 50 -12.68 4.97 9.56
C GLY A 50 -11.31 5.12 10.22
N ALA A 51 -11.00 4.34 11.26
CA ALA A 51 -9.68 4.37 11.86
C ALA A 51 -8.63 3.78 10.92
N THR A 52 -7.45 4.39 10.87
CA THR A 52 -6.30 3.82 10.16
C THR A 52 -5.60 2.82 11.08
N VAL A 53 -5.38 1.59 10.61
CA VAL A 53 -4.76 0.53 11.42
C VAL A 53 -3.44 0.10 10.80
N GLN A 54 -2.38 0.12 11.61
CA GLN A 54 -1.07 -0.46 11.34
C GLN A 54 -0.91 -1.69 12.23
N LEU A 55 -0.94 -2.88 11.64
CA LEU A 55 -0.85 -4.16 12.36
C LEU A 55 0.48 -4.85 12.06
N LEU A 56 1.23 -5.17 13.10
CA LEU A 56 2.49 -5.90 13.04
C LEU A 56 2.35 -7.26 13.74
N VAL A 57 2.59 -8.35 12.99
CA VAL A 57 2.40 -9.73 13.48
C VAL A 57 3.58 -10.64 13.19
N GLY A 58 3.69 -11.74 13.93
CA GLY A 58 4.57 -12.85 13.57
C GLY A 58 3.86 -13.87 12.67
N LEU A 59 4.54 -14.37 11.64
CA LEU A 59 4.06 -15.49 10.82
C LEU A 59 4.53 -16.81 11.42
N ASN A 60 3.69 -17.41 12.24
CA ASN A 60 3.97 -18.65 12.97
C ASN A 60 2.68 -19.48 13.13
N SER A 61 2.79 -20.61 13.82
CA SER A 61 1.70 -21.55 14.08
C SER A 61 0.53 -20.93 14.87
N ALA A 62 0.78 -19.94 15.73
CA ALA A 62 -0.23 -19.27 16.55
C ALA A 62 -0.95 -18.11 15.84
N THR A 63 -0.45 -17.65 14.69
CA THR A 63 -1.09 -16.64 13.86
C THR A 63 -2.00 -17.30 12.82
N HIS A 64 -3.27 -16.90 12.76
CA HIS A 64 -4.27 -17.52 11.89
C HIS A 64 -4.37 -16.81 10.54
N PRO A 65 -4.02 -17.45 9.40
CA PRO A 65 -4.02 -16.81 8.09
C PRO A 65 -5.42 -16.34 7.65
N GLY A 66 -6.48 -17.03 8.09
CA GLY A 66 -7.85 -16.63 7.81
C GLY A 66 -8.28 -15.36 8.53
N GLU A 67 -7.76 -15.11 9.74
CA GLU A 67 -8.05 -13.86 10.46
C GLU A 67 -7.25 -12.72 9.86
N LEU A 68 -5.99 -12.99 9.51
CA LEU A 68 -5.13 -12.00 8.85
C LEU A 68 -5.70 -11.56 7.51
N ALA A 69 -6.27 -12.49 6.74
CA ALA A 69 -6.93 -12.20 5.47
C ALA A 69 -8.11 -11.23 5.61
N LYS A 70 -8.88 -11.32 6.70
CA LYS A 70 -9.97 -10.38 6.97
C LYS A 70 -9.44 -8.96 7.20
N VAL A 71 -8.35 -8.81 7.95
CA VAL A 71 -7.73 -7.50 8.21
C VAL A 71 -7.10 -6.92 6.93
N VAL A 72 -6.38 -7.72 6.14
CA VAL A 72 -5.78 -7.30 4.87
C VAL A 72 -6.83 -6.83 3.86
N ALA A 73 -8.06 -7.35 3.94
CA ALA A 73 -9.14 -6.96 3.06
C ALA A 73 -9.75 -5.58 3.41
N GLU A 74 -9.52 -5.05 4.61
CA GLU A 74 -10.03 -3.74 5.02
C GLU A 74 -9.13 -2.61 4.46
N PRO A 75 -9.69 -1.61 3.76
CA PRO A 75 -8.90 -0.60 3.03
C PRO A 75 -8.07 0.31 3.93
N ASN A 76 -8.46 0.47 5.19
CA ASN A 76 -7.77 1.30 6.18
C ASN A 76 -6.75 0.51 7.02
N CYS A 77 -6.53 -0.77 6.69
CA CYS A 77 -5.59 -1.63 7.39
C CYS A 77 -4.33 -1.86 6.56
N THR A 78 -3.17 -1.64 7.19
CA THR A 78 -1.87 -2.04 6.66
C THR A 78 -1.28 -3.10 7.59
N VAL A 79 -0.83 -4.21 7.02
CA VAL A 79 -0.29 -5.34 7.78
C VAL A 79 1.18 -5.53 7.43
N HIS A 80 2.05 -5.50 8.44
CA HIS A 80 3.46 -5.86 8.33
C HIS A 80 3.72 -7.13 9.14
N TYR A 81 4.82 -7.82 8.83
CA TYR A 81 5.15 -9.06 9.52
C TYR A 81 6.64 -9.30 9.72
N PHE A 82 6.91 -10.13 10.72
CA PHE A 82 8.17 -10.82 10.94
C PHE A 82 7.96 -12.33 10.88
N THR A 83 9.01 -13.08 10.57
CA THR A 83 8.97 -14.55 10.61
C THR A 83 9.73 -15.11 11.80
N ASP A 84 10.62 -14.32 12.41
CA ASP A 84 11.43 -14.72 13.56
C ASP A 84 11.81 -13.51 14.43
N GLY A 85 12.18 -13.76 15.69
CA GLY A 85 12.71 -12.76 16.63
C GLY A 85 11.74 -11.68 17.13
N PHE A 86 10.49 -11.68 16.64
CA PHE A 86 9.48 -10.71 17.02
C PHE A 86 8.67 -11.16 18.23
N HIS A 87 8.68 -10.37 19.31
CA HIS A 87 7.93 -10.68 20.53
C HIS A 87 7.33 -9.46 21.26
N SER A 88 7.32 -8.28 20.62
CA SER A 88 6.75 -7.05 21.16
C SER A 88 5.22 -7.13 21.23
N LYS A 89 4.65 -6.60 22.31
CA LYS A 89 3.20 -6.59 22.59
C LYS A 89 2.81 -5.18 23.04
N VAL A 90 2.55 -4.34 22.05
CA VAL A 90 2.35 -2.89 22.21
C VAL A 90 1.16 -2.48 21.35
N PHE A 91 0.19 -1.79 21.94
CA PHE A 91 -0.97 -1.24 21.23
C PHE A 91 -1.03 0.25 21.49
N ILE A 92 -1.02 1.09 20.45
CA ILE A 92 -1.00 2.54 20.57
C ILE A 92 -2.20 3.10 19.81
N GLY A 93 -2.95 3.97 20.48
CA GLY A 93 -4.07 4.72 19.93
C GLY A 93 -3.70 6.18 19.82
N ASP A 94 -3.84 6.72 18.62
CA ASP A 94 -3.37 8.04 18.23
C ASP A 94 -1.92 8.23 18.70
N ASP A 95 -1.60 9.34 19.35
CA ASP A 95 -0.29 9.59 19.94
C ASP A 95 -0.39 9.92 21.44
N ASN A 96 -1.50 9.53 22.08
CA ASN A 96 -1.83 9.91 23.48
C ASN A 96 -2.34 8.77 24.36
N GLN A 97 -2.52 7.56 23.81
CA GLN A 97 -2.92 6.39 24.56
C GLN A 97 -2.11 5.16 24.13
N ALA A 98 -1.67 4.35 25.09
CA ALA A 98 -0.99 3.09 24.79
C ALA A 98 -1.31 1.99 25.80
N MET A 99 -1.22 0.75 25.35
CA MET A 99 -1.24 -0.44 26.16
C MET A 99 0.06 -1.23 25.93
N LEU A 100 0.70 -1.65 27.02
CA LEU A 100 1.93 -2.44 27.01
C LEU A 100 1.79 -3.59 27.99
N GLY A 101 2.12 -4.82 27.57
CA GLY A 101 1.99 -5.96 28.47
C GLY A 101 2.35 -7.30 27.87
N SER A 102 1.82 -8.35 28.48
CA SER A 102 2.06 -9.74 28.06
C SER A 102 1.01 -10.26 27.06
N ALA A 103 -0.10 -9.53 26.87
CA ALA A 103 -1.22 -9.97 26.05
C ALA A 103 -0.90 -9.98 24.54
N ASN A 104 -1.18 -11.12 23.90
CA ASN A 104 -1.20 -11.24 22.44
C ASN A 104 -2.59 -10.91 21.88
N LEU A 105 -2.68 -10.62 20.58
CA LEU A 105 -3.94 -10.41 19.85
C LEU A 105 -4.65 -11.74 19.54
N THR A 106 -4.97 -12.46 20.62
CA THR A 106 -5.59 -13.78 20.57
C THR A 106 -6.74 -13.87 21.55
N GLN A 107 -7.66 -14.81 21.34
CA GLN A 107 -8.71 -15.12 22.31
C GLN A 107 -8.12 -15.41 23.71
N GLY A 108 -7.02 -16.14 23.75
CA GLY A 108 -6.29 -16.47 24.97
C GLY A 108 -5.77 -15.21 25.65
N GLY A 109 -4.95 -14.42 24.95
CA GLY A 109 -4.32 -13.21 25.50
C GLY A 109 -5.31 -12.15 25.97
N LEU A 110 -6.41 -11.92 25.26
CA LEU A 110 -7.33 -10.84 25.63
C LEU A 110 -8.35 -11.23 26.71
N VAL A 111 -8.59 -12.52 26.95
CA VAL A 111 -9.72 -12.98 27.80
C VAL A 111 -9.37 -14.09 28.79
N GLN A 112 -8.50 -15.04 28.44
CA GLN A 112 -8.36 -16.30 29.18
C GLN A 112 -7.04 -16.43 29.95
N ASN A 113 -5.93 -16.10 29.30
CA ASN A 113 -4.59 -16.25 29.86
C ASN A 113 -4.38 -15.27 31.00
N ARG A 114 -3.58 -15.65 32.00
CA ARG A 114 -3.13 -14.72 33.04
C ARG A 114 -2.18 -13.70 32.42
N GLU A 115 -2.75 -12.60 31.95
CA GLU A 115 -2.02 -11.47 31.41
C GLU A 115 -1.98 -10.32 32.41
N ALA A 116 -0.96 -9.49 32.27
CA ALA A 116 -0.88 -8.18 32.89
C ALA A 116 -0.53 -7.16 31.81
N THR A 117 -1.39 -6.15 31.68
CA THR A 117 -1.22 -5.07 30.72
C THR A 117 -1.40 -3.75 31.44
N ILE A 118 -0.50 -2.81 31.18
CA ILE A 118 -0.64 -1.43 31.64
C ILE A 118 -1.25 -0.55 30.55
N THR A 119 -2.08 0.39 30.94
CA THR A 119 -2.60 1.47 30.09
C THR A 119 -1.90 2.77 30.46
N LEU A 120 -1.45 3.49 29.44
CA LEU A 120 -0.84 4.81 29.52
C LEU A 120 -1.78 5.78 28.82
N ASP A 121 -2.54 6.53 29.60
CA ASP A 121 -3.56 7.49 29.14
C ASP A 121 -3.72 8.68 30.10
N GLN A 122 -2.78 8.82 31.05
CA GLN A 122 -2.83 9.83 32.10
C GLN A 122 -1.95 11.03 31.74
N PRO A 123 -2.23 12.21 32.33
CA PRO A 123 -1.29 13.33 32.28
C PRO A 123 0.11 12.87 32.73
N HIS A 124 1.16 13.32 32.03
CA HIS A 124 2.56 12.93 32.25
C HIS A 124 3.02 11.58 31.66
N ASP A 125 2.18 10.90 30.87
CA ASP A 125 2.60 9.71 30.10
C ASP A 125 3.20 10.04 28.73
N GLU A 126 3.26 11.31 28.32
CA GLU A 126 3.61 11.73 26.94
C GLU A 126 4.99 11.21 26.53
N ALA A 127 5.98 11.31 27.41
CA ALA A 127 7.33 10.83 27.14
C ALA A 127 7.40 9.29 26.99
N ARG A 128 6.57 8.55 27.75
CA ARG A 128 6.50 7.09 27.68
C ARG A 128 5.84 6.65 26.38
N ILE A 129 4.76 7.32 26.00
CA ILE A 129 4.03 7.05 24.75
C ILE A 129 4.92 7.39 23.54
N ALA A 130 5.67 8.50 23.59
CA ALA A 130 6.64 8.85 22.56
C ALA A 130 7.72 7.77 22.39
N ALA A 131 8.21 7.18 23.48
CA ALA A 131 9.16 6.07 23.42
C ALA A 131 8.56 4.81 22.79
N LEU A 132 7.29 4.49 23.09
CA LEU A 132 6.58 3.37 22.46
C LEU A 132 6.31 3.61 20.97
N LEU A 133 6.00 4.84 20.57
CA LEU A 133 5.86 5.22 19.17
C LEU A 133 7.17 5.03 18.40
N LEU A 134 8.30 5.44 18.99
CA LEU A 134 9.62 5.23 18.39
C LEU A 134 9.93 3.73 18.23
N HIS A 135 9.71 2.94 19.29
CA HIS A 135 9.89 1.49 19.24
C HIS A 135 9.01 0.81 18.18
N PHE A 136 7.74 1.23 18.07
CA PHE A 136 6.86 0.74 17.01
C PHE A 136 7.39 1.12 15.62
N ALA A 137 7.84 2.36 15.43
CA ALA A 137 8.37 2.83 14.15
C ALA A 137 9.60 2.03 13.70
N GLU A 138 10.54 1.75 14.62
CA GLU A 138 11.72 0.92 14.35
C GLU A 138 11.32 -0.49 13.88
N LEU A 139 10.40 -1.14 14.62
CA LEU A 139 9.88 -2.46 14.23
C LEU A 139 9.14 -2.42 12.89
N TRP A 140 8.35 -1.38 12.66
CA TRP A 140 7.58 -1.20 11.43
C TRP A 140 8.48 -1.06 10.21
N ASP A 141 9.60 -0.34 10.36
CA ASP A 141 10.59 -0.11 9.32
C ASP A 141 11.39 -1.38 9.00
N ASP A 142 11.69 -2.20 10.00
CA ASP A 142 12.37 -3.48 9.80
C ASP A 142 11.49 -4.56 9.16
N ALA A 143 10.19 -4.52 9.45
CA ALA A 143 9.22 -5.52 9.04
C ALA A 143 8.96 -5.53 7.52
N ALA A 144 8.55 -6.71 7.03
CA ALA A 144 8.11 -6.89 5.66
C ALA A 144 6.62 -6.57 5.50
N MET A 145 6.23 -6.00 4.36
CA MET A 145 4.84 -5.72 4.04
C MET A 145 4.10 -7.02 3.69
N MET A 146 2.91 -7.22 4.26
CA MET A 146 2.04 -8.35 3.90
C MET A 146 1.40 -8.09 2.54
N THR A 147 1.82 -8.84 1.52
CA THR A 147 1.20 -8.83 0.19
C THR A 147 0.23 -10.00 0.01
N PRO A 148 -0.66 -9.99 -1.00
CA PRO A 148 -1.52 -11.13 -1.29
C PRO A 148 -0.74 -12.43 -1.56
N ALA A 149 0.42 -12.32 -2.22
CA ALA A 149 1.29 -13.45 -2.49
C ALA A 149 1.87 -14.05 -1.19
N GLU A 150 2.37 -13.20 -0.29
CA GLU A 150 2.91 -13.66 1.00
C GLU A 150 1.82 -14.27 1.90
N LEU A 151 0.62 -13.68 1.93
CA LEU A 151 -0.51 -14.25 2.66
C LEU A 151 -0.92 -15.63 2.13
N SER A 152 -0.93 -15.79 0.81
CA SER A 152 -1.22 -17.07 0.16
C SER A 152 -0.16 -18.12 0.52
N LYS A 153 1.12 -17.74 0.45
CA LYS A 153 2.24 -18.60 0.83
C LYS A 153 2.19 -19.02 2.30
N PHE A 154 1.93 -18.08 3.20
CA PHE A 154 1.75 -18.33 4.63
C PHE A 154 0.59 -19.30 4.89
N ARG A 155 -0.55 -19.12 4.22
CA ARG A 155 -1.71 -20.02 4.35
C ARG A 155 -1.35 -21.46 4.00
N ILE A 156 -0.66 -21.69 2.88
CA ILE A 156 -0.26 -23.03 2.43
C ILE A 156 0.65 -23.70 3.48
N ILE A 157 1.63 -22.96 4.01
CA ILE A 157 2.55 -23.47 5.04
C ILE A 157 1.78 -23.79 6.31
N TRP A 158 0.91 -22.89 6.77
CA TRP A 158 0.14 -23.08 8.00
C TRP A 158 -0.83 -24.26 7.93
N GLU A 159 -1.51 -24.46 6.80
CA GLU A 159 -2.37 -25.63 6.57
C GLU A 159 -1.57 -26.94 6.54
N SER A 160 -0.35 -26.91 5.99
CA SER A 160 0.56 -28.06 5.98
C SER A 160 1.10 -28.37 7.38
N ALA A 161 1.43 -27.34 8.15
CA ALA A 161 1.97 -27.45 9.51
C ALA A 161 0.98 -28.13 10.47
N LYS A 162 -0.34 -27.92 10.29
CA LYS A 162 -1.38 -28.62 11.06
C LYS A 162 -1.35 -30.14 10.96
N ARG A 163 -0.75 -30.68 9.91
CA ARG A 163 -0.75 -32.12 9.60
C ARG A 163 0.53 -32.82 10.05
N LEU A 164 1.50 -32.08 10.58
CA LEU A 164 2.83 -32.60 10.90
C LEU A 164 3.22 -32.34 12.37
N PRO A 165 3.92 -33.28 13.02
CA PRO A 165 4.38 -33.10 14.41
C PRO A 165 5.39 -31.96 14.60
N SER A 166 6.15 -31.60 13.56
CA SER A 166 7.17 -30.55 13.57
C SER A 166 6.72 -29.30 12.80
N ALA A 167 5.63 -28.70 13.26
CA ALA A 167 4.99 -27.55 12.63
C ALA A 167 5.96 -26.35 12.45
N ASP A 168 6.80 -26.06 13.45
CA ASP A 168 7.66 -24.88 13.44
C ASP A 168 8.76 -24.94 12.37
N ALA A 169 9.31 -26.13 12.09
CA ALA A 169 10.34 -26.33 11.06
C ALA A 169 9.85 -26.03 9.63
N LEU A 170 8.53 -26.04 9.39
CA LEU A 170 7.95 -25.65 8.09
C LEU A 170 7.91 -24.14 7.92
N PHE A 171 7.71 -23.38 9.01
CA PHE A 171 7.74 -21.93 8.96
C PHE A 171 9.17 -21.44 8.70
N ASP A 172 10.16 -22.02 9.39
CA ASP A 172 11.58 -21.69 9.23
C ASP A 172 12.10 -21.94 7.80
N LYS A 173 11.63 -23.00 7.15
CA LYS A 173 12.07 -23.37 5.78
C LYS A 173 11.22 -22.76 4.68
N GLY A 174 9.94 -22.51 4.94
CA GLY A 174 8.97 -22.10 3.93
C GLY A 174 8.89 -20.59 3.73
N LEU A 175 9.24 -19.81 4.75
CA LEU A 175 9.20 -18.35 4.71
C LEU A 175 10.61 -17.77 4.61
N ILE A 176 10.72 -16.61 3.95
CA ILE A 176 11.98 -15.87 3.90
C ILE A 176 12.18 -15.25 5.30
N PRO A 177 13.36 -15.40 5.93
CA PRO A 177 13.61 -14.80 7.23
C PRO A 177 13.44 -13.28 7.21
N VAL A 178 12.56 -12.78 8.07
CA VAL A 178 12.37 -11.37 8.39
C VAL A 178 12.45 -11.25 9.91
N THR A 179 13.52 -10.61 10.39
CA THR A 179 13.82 -10.44 11.82
C THR A 179 13.96 -8.96 12.17
N PRO A 180 13.52 -8.52 13.36
CA PRO A 180 13.83 -7.19 13.86
C PRO A 180 15.34 -6.94 13.93
N THR A 181 15.78 -5.71 13.68
CA THR A 181 17.17 -5.31 13.85
C THR A 181 17.44 -5.16 15.35
N ASN A 182 18.15 -6.12 15.94
CA ASN A 182 18.55 -6.07 17.35
C ASN A 182 20.03 -5.69 17.50
N VAL A 183 20.41 -5.11 18.65
CA VAL A 183 21.81 -4.76 19.02
C VAL A 183 22.79 -5.95 18.95
N LEU A 184 22.30 -7.19 18.91
CA LEU A 184 23.09 -8.43 18.96
C LEU A 184 23.12 -9.26 17.67
N VAL A 185 22.44 -8.86 16.59
CA VAL A 185 22.41 -9.67 15.36
C VAL A 185 22.94 -8.85 14.19
N GLY A 186 24.06 -9.30 13.63
CA GLY A 186 24.52 -8.87 12.32
C GLY A 186 23.54 -9.37 11.28
N SER A 187 22.45 -8.63 11.06
CA SER A 187 21.51 -8.91 9.98
C SER A 187 22.28 -8.86 8.66
N GLU A 188 22.16 -9.93 7.85
CA GLU A 188 22.73 -9.95 6.51
C GLU A 188 22.29 -8.68 5.77
N LYS A 189 23.25 -7.89 5.27
CA LYS A 189 22.95 -6.66 4.55
C LYS A 189 21.99 -6.98 3.39
N LYS A 190 20.74 -6.50 3.48
CA LYS A 190 19.74 -6.61 2.41
C LYS A 190 20.38 -6.09 1.11
N THR A 191 20.27 -6.84 0.01
CA THR A 191 20.81 -6.40 -1.29
C THR A 191 20.06 -5.13 -1.76
N PRO A 192 20.68 -4.27 -2.58
CA PRO A 192 20.03 -3.06 -3.10
C PRO A 192 18.68 -3.34 -3.78
N GLN A 193 18.57 -4.47 -4.48
CA GLN A 193 17.33 -4.92 -5.12
C GLN A 193 16.23 -5.28 -4.11
N ARG A 194 16.60 -5.97 -3.01
CA ARG A 194 15.65 -6.30 -1.93
C ARG A 194 15.19 -5.05 -1.18
N LEU A 195 16.10 -4.12 -0.91
CA LEU A 195 15.75 -2.82 -0.32
C LEU A 195 14.79 -2.05 -1.21
N PHE A 196 15.10 -1.96 -2.51
CA PHE A 196 14.21 -1.30 -3.46
C PHE A 196 12.83 -1.96 -3.52
N LEU A 197 12.75 -3.30 -3.57
CA LEU A 197 11.48 -4.01 -3.61
C LEU A 197 10.66 -3.73 -2.35
N ALA A 198 11.28 -3.83 -1.17
CA ALA A 198 10.61 -3.55 0.10
C ALA A 198 10.10 -2.11 0.17
N ASP A 199 10.94 -1.13 -0.21
CA ASP A 199 10.56 0.28 -0.28
C ASP A 199 9.41 0.52 -1.25
N MET A 200 9.42 -0.17 -2.40
CA MET A 200 8.38 -0.05 -3.41
C MET A 200 7.06 -0.65 -2.93
N GLN A 201 7.08 -1.83 -2.30
CA GLN A 201 5.89 -2.44 -1.72
C GLN A 201 5.28 -1.56 -0.63
N LYS A 202 6.09 -1.04 0.30
CA LYS A 202 5.64 -0.09 1.33
C LYS A 202 5.02 1.17 0.71
N LEU A 203 5.70 1.77 -0.25
CA LEU A 203 5.24 2.98 -0.93
C LEU A 203 3.87 2.78 -1.58
N ILE A 204 3.66 1.64 -2.25
CA ILE A 204 2.42 1.38 -2.96
C ILE A 204 1.31 1.02 -1.97
N TYR A 205 1.49 -0.05 -1.20
CA TYR A 205 0.41 -0.64 -0.44
C TYR A 205 0.05 0.17 0.80
N SER A 206 1.00 0.87 1.40
CA SER A 206 0.78 1.64 2.63
C SER A 206 0.49 3.11 2.38
N GLN A 207 0.87 3.68 1.22
CA GLN A 207 0.71 5.12 0.96
C GLN A 207 -0.20 5.40 -0.24
N TYR A 208 0.18 4.97 -1.45
CA TYR A 208 -0.57 5.35 -2.65
C TYR A 208 -1.92 4.64 -2.76
N MET A 209 -1.98 3.35 -2.47
CA MET A 209 -3.21 2.56 -2.64
C MET A 209 -4.34 3.04 -1.70
N PRO A 210 -4.12 3.24 -0.38
CA PRO A 210 -5.16 3.74 0.49
C PRO A 210 -5.59 5.16 0.13
N ALA A 211 -4.63 6.06 -0.15
CA ALA A 211 -4.91 7.44 -0.53
C ALA A 211 -5.73 7.55 -1.83
N PHE A 212 -5.34 6.80 -2.86
CA PHE A 212 -6.07 6.79 -4.12
C PHE A 212 -7.48 6.20 -3.97
N ARG A 213 -7.64 5.12 -3.18
CA ARG A 213 -8.94 4.50 -2.92
C ARG A 213 -9.87 5.43 -2.14
N GLU A 214 -9.36 6.21 -1.18
CA GLU A 214 -10.16 7.22 -0.46
C GLU A 214 -10.75 8.23 -1.46
N VAL A 215 -9.91 8.77 -2.36
CA VAL A 215 -10.36 9.72 -3.40
C VAL A 215 -11.34 9.07 -4.36
N ALA A 216 -11.03 7.88 -4.89
CA ALA A 216 -11.89 7.18 -5.85
C ALA A 216 -13.27 6.85 -5.25
N SER A 217 -13.28 6.33 -4.01
CA SER A 217 -14.51 6.02 -3.29
C SER A 217 -15.34 7.28 -3.06
N PHE A 218 -14.71 8.38 -2.65
CA PHE A 218 -15.39 9.64 -2.40
C PHE A 218 -16.04 10.19 -3.68
N LEU A 219 -15.30 10.21 -4.80
CA LEU A 219 -15.83 10.67 -6.09
C LEU A 219 -17.01 9.79 -6.53
N GLN A 220 -16.90 8.48 -6.38
CA GLN A 220 -17.94 7.54 -6.78
C GLN A 220 -19.20 7.64 -5.92
N SER A 221 -19.06 7.61 -4.58
CA SER A 221 -20.20 7.63 -3.66
C SER A 221 -20.86 9.00 -3.58
N GLY A 222 -20.09 10.08 -3.78
CA GLY A 222 -20.58 11.45 -3.80
C GLY A 222 -21.20 11.88 -5.12
N GLY A 223 -21.14 11.04 -6.17
CA GLY A 223 -21.68 11.38 -7.49
C GLY A 223 -20.87 12.47 -8.22
N TYR A 224 -19.60 12.66 -7.87
CA TYR A 224 -18.72 13.68 -8.45
C TYR A 224 -18.09 13.24 -9.79
N ARG A 225 -18.87 12.53 -10.61
CA ARG A 225 -18.42 12.03 -11.92
C ARG A 225 -18.74 13.01 -13.03
N ARG A 226 -17.85 13.12 -14.01
CA ARG A 226 -18.00 13.96 -15.18
C ARG A 226 -18.64 13.22 -16.36
N PRO A 227 -19.63 13.81 -17.04
CA PRO A 227 -20.26 13.20 -18.22
C PRO A 227 -19.25 12.86 -19.32
N GLU A 228 -18.21 13.66 -19.49
CA GLU A 228 -17.16 13.47 -20.51
C GLU A 228 -16.35 12.18 -20.30
N LEU A 229 -16.35 11.63 -19.08
CA LEU A 229 -15.60 10.45 -18.68
C LEU A 229 -16.51 9.28 -18.32
N ALA A 230 -17.82 9.37 -18.59
CA ALA A 230 -18.81 8.38 -18.15
C ALA A 230 -18.55 6.96 -18.67
N SER A 231 -17.88 6.82 -19.82
CA SER A 231 -17.49 5.52 -20.40
C SER A 231 -16.27 4.88 -19.75
N LEU A 232 -15.50 5.64 -18.96
CA LEU A 232 -14.32 5.15 -18.26
C LEU A 232 -14.69 4.62 -16.87
N ASP A 233 -13.84 3.77 -16.32
CA ASP A 233 -13.95 3.35 -14.93
C ASP A 233 -13.60 4.48 -13.95
N ILE A 234 -13.95 4.28 -12.68
CA ILE A 234 -13.69 5.28 -11.63
C ILE A 234 -12.19 5.52 -11.42
N SER A 235 -11.32 4.54 -11.69
CA SER A 235 -9.89 4.68 -11.49
C SER A 235 -9.25 5.59 -12.54
N ALA A 236 -9.62 5.44 -13.81
CA ALA A 236 -9.20 6.32 -14.90
C ALA A 236 -9.71 7.76 -14.69
N GLU A 237 -10.93 7.92 -14.20
CA GLU A 237 -11.49 9.22 -13.84
C GLU A 237 -10.80 9.82 -12.61
N THR A 238 -10.52 9.04 -11.57
CA THR A 238 -9.78 9.49 -10.38
C THR A 238 -8.39 9.97 -10.75
N ASN A 239 -7.68 9.26 -11.64
CA ASN A 239 -6.40 9.71 -12.16
C ASN A 239 -6.53 11.05 -12.91
N ARG A 240 -7.58 11.21 -13.71
CA ARG A 240 -7.86 12.45 -14.46
C ARG A 240 -8.20 13.62 -13.53
N PHE A 241 -8.96 13.38 -12.47
CA PHE A 241 -9.25 14.34 -11.40
C PHE A 241 -7.95 14.79 -10.71
N LEU A 242 -7.11 13.84 -10.26
CA LEU A 242 -5.84 14.17 -9.61
C LEU A 242 -4.89 14.93 -10.56
N ASN A 243 -4.90 14.58 -11.85
CA ASN A 243 -4.17 15.35 -12.86
C ASN A 243 -4.73 16.78 -13.01
N TRP A 244 -6.04 16.96 -12.99
CA TRP A 244 -6.66 18.28 -13.01
C TRP A 244 -6.28 19.09 -11.76
N CYS A 245 -6.32 18.51 -10.56
CA CYS A 245 -5.83 19.19 -9.35
C CYS A 245 -4.38 19.67 -9.53
N ARG A 246 -3.51 18.82 -10.11
CA ARG A 246 -2.11 19.19 -10.37
C ARG A 246 -1.98 20.33 -11.37
N LEU A 247 -2.82 20.38 -12.40
CA LEU A 247 -2.73 21.37 -13.47
C LEU A 247 -3.42 22.69 -13.14
N THR A 248 -4.41 22.67 -12.24
CA THR A 248 -5.29 23.82 -11.96
C THR A 248 -5.05 24.42 -10.58
N LEU A 249 -4.85 23.58 -9.56
CA LEU A 249 -4.78 24.02 -8.16
C LEU A 249 -3.35 24.09 -7.61
N ILE A 250 -2.42 23.34 -8.20
CA ILE A 250 -1.03 23.24 -7.76
C ILE A 250 -0.13 23.90 -8.81
N LEU A 251 -0.08 25.24 -8.80
CA LEU A 251 0.60 26.03 -9.83
C LEU A 251 2.13 25.99 -9.69
N ASP A 252 2.62 25.82 -8.47
CA ASP A 252 4.03 25.72 -8.14
C ASP A 252 4.32 24.49 -7.26
N ASP A 253 5.61 24.21 -7.07
CA ASP A 253 6.04 23.07 -6.27
C ASP A 253 5.97 23.34 -4.76
N GLU A 254 5.87 24.60 -4.30
CA GLU A 254 5.74 24.92 -2.88
C GLU A 254 4.34 24.58 -2.35
N THR A 255 3.32 24.79 -3.19
CA THR A 255 1.91 24.49 -2.88
C THR A 255 1.69 23.06 -2.37
N TRP A 256 2.35 22.06 -2.96
CA TRP A 256 2.21 20.67 -2.49
C TRP A 256 3.26 20.29 -1.44
N LYS A 257 4.47 20.89 -1.46
CA LYS A 257 5.51 20.59 -0.46
C LYS A 257 5.10 21.06 0.93
N GLU A 258 4.49 22.24 1.01
CA GLU A 258 4.06 22.86 2.26
C GLU A 258 2.68 22.37 2.72
N ALA A 259 1.98 21.59 1.89
CA ALA A 259 0.67 21.05 2.25
C ALA A 259 0.77 20.14 3.50
N PRO A 260 0.02 20.45 4.58
CA PRO A 260 0.06 19.67 5.80
C PRO A 260 -0.57 18.30 5.56
N THR A 261 -0.12 17.31 6.34
CA THR A 261 -0.88 16.06 6.46
C THR A 261 -2.14 16.34 7.27
N LEU A 262 -3.29 15.96 6.75
CA LEU A 262 -4.60 16.22 7.36
C LEU A 262 -5.16 14.92 7.95
N ASP A 263 -5.94 15.03 9.02
CA ASP A 263 -6.76 13.93 9.51
C ASP A 263 -7.87 13.55 8.50
N PRO A 264 -8.49 12.36 8.61
CA PRO A 264 -9.49 11.90 7.65
C PRO A 264 -10.68 12.86 7.47
N ALA A 265 -11.20 13.49 8.52
CA ALA A 265 -12.37 14.37 8.43
C ALA A 265 -12.02 15.69 7.70
N ALA A 266 -10.85 16.24 8.01
CA ALA A 266 -10.32 17.41 7.31
C ALA A 266 -10.03 17.11 5.83
N ARG A 267 -9.49 15.93 5.50
CA ARG A 267 -9.28 15.49 4.11
C ARG A 267 -10.60 15.41 3.34
N LEU A 268 -11.63 14.77 3.91
CA LEU A 268 -12.94 14.66 3.26
C LEU A 268 -13.60 16.03 3.04
N THR A 269 -13.46 16.95 4.00
CA THR A 269 -13.96 18.33 3.86
C THR A 269 -13.26 19.06 2.71
N LYS A 270 -11.92 18.98 2.65
CA LYS A 270 -11.14 19.56 1.56
C LYS A 270 -11.50 18.93 0.21
N LEU A 271 -11.63 17.60 0.17
CA LEU A 271 -11.96 16.85 -1.02
C LEU A 271 -13.38 17.19 -1.54
N ALA A 272 -14.36 17.39 -0.66
CA ALA A 272 -15.71 17.80 -1.03
C ALA A 272 -15.72 19.14 -1.80
N SER A 273 -14.99 20.14 -1.29
CA SER A 273 -14.87 21.45 -1.95
C SER A 273 -14.26 21.31 -3.35
N ILE A 274 -13.18 20.54 -3.47
CA ILE A 274 -12.45 20.39 -4.74
C ILE A 274 -13.24 19.52 -5.74
N ALA A 275 -13.95 18.49 -5.25
CA ALA A 275 -14.78 17.62 -6.08
C ALA A 275 -15.99 18.37 -6.66
N GLN A 276 -16.56 19.31 -5.90
CA GLN A 276 -17.61 20.21 -6.42
C GLN A 276 -17.07 21.09 -7.56
N GLU A 277 -15.92 21.73 -7.36
CA GLU A 277 -15.28 22.54 -8.41
C GLU A 277 -14.94 21.69 -9.65
N TRP A 278 -14.49 20.45 -9.43
CA TRP A 278 -14.20 19.50 -10.51
C TRP A 278 -15.41 19.20 -11.38
N VAL A 279 -16.62 19.05 -10.83
CA VAL A 279 -17.81 18.77 -11.66
C VAL A 279 -18.39 20.03 -12.32
N GLU A 280 -18.19 21.21 -11.71
CA GLU A 280 -18.73 22.48 -12.19
C GLU A 280 -17.83 23.20 -13.19
N THR A 281 -16.51 22.94 -13.18
CA THR A 281 -15.57 23.67 -14.01
C THR A 281 -15.84 23.48 -15.51
N ARG A 282 -15.76 24.59 -16.24
CA ARG A 282 -15.83 24.62 -17.71
C ARG A 282 -14.51 24.25 -18.38
N ASP A 283 -13.40 24.26 -17.62
CA ASP A 283 -12.09 23.82 -18.08
C ASP A 283 -11.59 22.65 -17.21
N PRO A 284 -12.04 21.41 -17.49
CA PRO A 284 -11.56 20.23 -16.77
C PRO A 284 -10.16 19.81 -17.19
N ARG A 285 -9.50 20.55 -18.10
CA ARG A 285 -8.19 20.20 -18.67
C ARG A 285 -8.15 18.78 -19.27
N ILE A 286 -9.28 18.25 -19.72
CA ILE A 286 -9.37 16.95 -20.42
C ILE A 286 -8.96 17.19 -21.86
N GLU A 287 -7.86 16.57 -22.28
CA GLU A 287 -7.35 16.71 -23.65
C GLU A 287 -8.32 16.08 -24.67
N PRO A 288 -8.49 16.68 -25.86
CA PRO A 288 -9.23 16.06 -26.94
C PRO A 288 -8.68 14.66 -27.23
N GLY A 289 -9.56 13.66 -27.24
CA GLY A 289 -9.16 12.26 -27.47
C GLY A 289 -8.72 11.48 -26.22
N TYR A 290 -8.76 12.06 -25.01
CA TYR A 290 -8.37 11.35 -23.77
C TYR A 290 -9.03 9.97 -23.63
N VAL A 291 -10.35 9.87 -23.88
CA VAL A 291 -11.08 8.58 -23.83
C VAL A 291 -10.55 7.61 -24.89
N SER A 292 -10.30 8.09 -26.12
CA SER A 292 -9.70 7.28 -27.19
C SER A 292 -8.29 6.80 -26.83
N SER A 293 -7.48 7.63 -26.16
CA SER A 293 -6.17 7.25 -25.63
C SER A 293 -6.26 6.14 -24.58
N GLN A 294 -7.23 6.22 -23.66
CA GLN A 294 -7.46 5.13 -22.70
C GLN A 294 -7.88 3.83 -23.41
N ASN A 295 -8.80 3.94 -24.39
CA ASN A 295 -9.24 2.79 -25.16
C ASN A 295 -8.10 2.13 -25.95
N LEU A 296 -7.20 2.93 -26.56
CA LEU A 296 -6.02 2.42 -27.24
C LEU A 296 -5.09 1.68 -26.27
N LEU A 297 -4.84 2.26 -25.09
CA LEU A 297 -4.02 1.63 -24.07
C LEU A 297 -4.58 0.26 -23.65
N HIS A 298 -5.90 0.15 -23.45
CA HIS A 298 -6.56 -1.14 -23.16
C HIS A 298 -6.59 -2.07 -24.38
N GLN A 299 -6.73 -1.57 -25.60
CA GLN A 299 -6.66 -2.37 -26.81
C GLN A 299 -5.30 -3.06 -26.95
N VAL A 300 -4.21 -2.38 -26.61
CA VAL A 300 -2.84 -2.91 -26.77
C VAL A 300 -2.41 -3.76 -25.58
N PHE A 301 -2.68 -3.29 -24.35
CA PHE A 301 -2.15 -3.90 -23.14
C PHE A 301 -3.19 -4.63 -22.30
N GLY A 302 -4.46 -4.65 -22.70
CA GLY A 302 -5.58 -5.21 -21.92
C GLY A 302 -5.63 -6.74 -21.83
N SER A 303 -4.83 -7.46 -22.62
CA SER A 303 -4.61 -8.90 -22.43
C SER A 303 -3.23 -9.37 -22.92
N PRO A 304 -2.74 -10.57 -22.50
CA PRO A 304 -1.55 -11.18 -23.08
C PRO A 304 -1.65 -11.37 -24.60
N GLU A 305 -2.83 -11.73 -25.10
CA GLU A 305 -3.09 -11.95 -26.53
C GLU A 305 -3.00 -10.65 -27.32
N ALA A 306 -3.55 -9.56 -26.80
CA ALA A 306 -3.45 -8.23 -27.40
C ALA A 306 -1.99 -7.77 -27.55
N ILE A 307 -1.19 -7.95 -26.49
CA ILE A 307 0.25 -7.68 -26.52
C ILE A 307 0.92 -8.58 -27.57
N GLY A 308 0.58 -9.88 -27.56
CA GLY A 308 1.09 -10.88 -28.50
C GLY A 308 0.84 -10.53 -29.97
N GLN A 309 -0.32 -9.94 -30.28
CA GLN A 309 -0.73 -9.57 -31.64
C GLN A 309 -0.27 -8.17 -32.07
N SER A 310 0.13 -7.30 -31.13
CA SER A 310 0.49 -5.91 -31.43
C SER A 310 1.78 -5.80 -32.26
N SER A 311 1.81 -4.85 -33.21
CA SER A 311 3.03 -4.52 -33.97
C SER A 311 3.98 -3.64 -33.12
N GLN A 312 5.20 -3.40 -33.62
CA GLN A 312 6.12 -2.43 -32.99
C GLN A 312 5.48 -1.04 -32.88
N ASP A 313 4.84 -0.58 -33.95
CA ASP A 313 4.18 0.72 -33.99
C ASP A 313 3.04 0.78 -32.98
N LEU A 314 2.19 -0.24 -32.95
CA LEU A 314 1.04 -0.26 -32.04
C LEU A 314 1.46 -0.34 -30.56
N LEU A 315 2.50 -1.11 -30.24
CA LEU A 315 3.10 -1.12 -28.90
C LEU A 315 3.64 0.26 -28.51
N THR A 316 4.26 0.96 -29.46
CA THR A 316 4.81 2.30 -29.23
C THR A 316 3.69 3.31 -29.03
N GLU A 317 2.67 3.30 -29.88
CA GLU A 317 1.49 4.17 -29.76
C GLU A 317 0.77 3.98 -28.42
N GLY A 318 0.64 2.73 -27.96
CA GLY A 318 0.13 2.42 -26.64
C GLY A 318 1.00 2.98 -25.52
N LEU A 319 2.33 2.75 -25.56
CA LEU A 319 3.26 3.26 -24.55
C LEU A 319 3.25 4.79 -24.48
N LEU A 320 3.04 5.47 -25.60
CA LEU A 320 2.95 6.94 -25.65
C LEU A 320 1.73 7.50 -24.92
N GLN A 321 0.70 6.69 -24.65
CA GLN A 321 -0.43 7.09 -23.80
C GLN A 321 -0.06 7.11 -22.31
N VAL A 322 1.07 6.53 -21.93
CA VAL A 322 1.62 6.57 -20.56
C VAL A 322 2.44 7.85 -20.41
N HIS A 323 2.05 8.73 -19.48
CA HIS A 323 2.68 10.04 -19.34
C HIS A 323 4.18 9.94 -19.02
N ALA A 324 4.57 9.03 -18.11
CA ALA A 324 5.96 8.83 -17.74
C ALA A 324 6.83 8.32 -18.90
N PHE A 325 6.25 7.66 -19.91
CA PHE A 325 6.95 7.29 -21.14
C PHE A 325 7.07 8.49 -22.08
N SER A 326 5.97 9.22 -22.31
CA SER A 326 5.98 10.39 -23.19
C SER A 326 6.80 11.56 -22.63
N GLU A 327 7.00 11.65 -21.31
CA GLU A 327 7.92 12.60 -20.69
C GLU A 327 9.37 12.43 -21.19
N LEU A 328 9.76 11.26 -21.71
CA LEU A 328 11.09 11.05 -22.30
C LEU A 328 11.31 11.87 -23.58
N LEU A 329 10.24 12.39 -24.20
CA LEU A 329 10.33 13.30 -25.35
C LEU A 329 11.16 14.53 -25.02
N ARG A 330 11.09 15.06 -23.78
CA ARG A 330 11.87 16.24 -23.36
C ARG A 330 13.38 16.01 -23.39
N PHE A 331 13.81 14.75 -23.34
CA PHE A 331 15.21 14.35 -23.38
C PHE A 331 15.63 13.76 -24.74
N THR A 332 14.69 13.66 -25.69
CA THR A 332 14.94 13.03 -26.99
C THR A 332 14.94 14.10 -28.09
N ARG A 333 16.14 14.47 -28.57
CA ARG A 333 16.28 15.37 -29.73
C ARG A 333 15.64 14.72 -30.95
N GLY A 334 14.68 15.39 -31.59
CA GLY A 334 13.93 14.85 -32.73
C GLY A 334 12.51 14.37 -32.42
N GLY A 335 12.04 14.55 -31.17
CA GLY A 335 10.63 14.35 -30.81
C GLY A 335 10.16 12.90 -30.88
N LEU A 336 8.88 12.71 -31.24
CA LEU A 336 8.17 11.42 -31.16
C LEU A 336 8.83 10.31 -31.96
N ALA A 337 9.16 10.60 -33.22
CA ALA A 337 9.76 9.64 -34.13
C ALA A 337 11.09 9.11 -33.57
N GLN A 338 11.90 9.99 -32.97
CA GLN A 338 13.19 9.60 -32.43
C GLN A 338 13.05 8.80 -31.12
N LEU A 339 12.00 9.03 -30.31
CA LEU A 339 11.76 8.26 -29.10
C LEU A 339 11.43 6.80 -29.43
N SER A 340 10.57 6.56 -30.43
CA SER A 340 10.28 5.21 -30.93
C SER A 340 11.56 4.49 -31.38
N ILE A 341 12.33 5.15 -32.26
CA ILE A 341 13.60 4.60 -32.77
C ILE A 341 14.56 4.28 -31.63
N ALA A 342 14.72 5.18 -30.67
CA ALA A 342 15.61 4.99 -29.52
C ALA A 342 15.13 3.84 -28.63
N PHE A 343 13.83 3.74 -28.33
CA PHE A 343 13.28 2.64 -27.54
C PHE A 343 13.56 1.29 -28.18
N TRP A 344 13.26 1.11 -29.47
CA TRP A 344 13.49 -0.15 -30.15
C TRP A 344 14.98 -0.46 -30.28
N LYS A 345 15.80 0.53 -30.63
CA LYS A 345 17.26 0.36 -30.71
C LYS A 345 17.87 -0.09 -29.39
N ASP A 346 17.51 0.57 -28.28
CA ASP A 346 18.07 0.27 -26.95
C ASP A 346 17.54 -1.05 -26.37
N ASN A 347 16.54 -1.65 -27.01
CA ASN A 347 16.02 -2.99 -26.73
C ASN A 347 16.38 -4.00 -27.84
N GLY A 348 17.35 -3.69 -28.70
CA GLY A 348 17.87 -4.59 -29.74
C GLY A 348 16.92 -4.87 -30.91
N GLY A 349 15.83 -4.11 -31.05
CA GLY A 349 14.77 -4.35 -32.03
C GLY A 349 13.93 -5.60 -31.74
N ASP A 350 14.09 -6.22 -30.56
CA ASP A 350 13.51 -7.52 -30.23
C ASP A 350 12.05 -7.38 -29.76
N VAL A 351 11.14 -7.50 -30.72
CA VAL A 351 9.68 -7.46 -30.47
C VAL A 351 9.23 -8.59 -29.55
N ILE A 352 9.82 -9.78 -29.68
CA ILE A 352 9.42 -10.95 -28.91
C ILE A 352 9.76 -10.71 -27.44
N ARG A 353 10.97 -10.22 -27.15
CA ARG A 353 11.38 -9.85 -25.80
C ARG A 353 10.53 -8.73 -25.23
N VAL A 354 10.29 -7.65 -25.98
CA VAL A 354 9.44 -6.54 -25.51
C VAL A 354 8.04 -7.02 -25.14
N LYS A 355 7.42 -7.85 -25.99
CA LYS A 355 6.12 -8.47 -25.68
C LYS A 355 6.19 -9.33 -24.43
N ALA A 356 7.16 -10.23 -24.33
CA ALA A 356 7.32 -11.10 -23.16
C ALA A 356 7.51 -10.31 -21.86
N SER A 357 8.29 -9.24 -21.88
CA SER A 357 8.52 -8.34 -20.75
C SER A 357 7.27 -7.57 -20.34
N LEU A 358 6.51 -7.01 -21.31
CA LEU A 358 5.26 -6.31 -21.03
C LEU A 358 4.16 -7.27 -20.54
N THR A 359 4.09 -8.47 -21.09
CA THR A 359 3.21 -9.53 -20.59
C THR A 359 3.61 -9.95 -19.18
N HIS A 360 4.90 -10.09 -18.87
CA HIS A 360 5.36 -10.37 -17.50
C HIS A 360 4.94 -9.26 -16.55
N LEU A 361 5.20 -8.00 -16.89
CA LEU A 361 4.83 -6.84 -16.08
C LEU A 361 3.33 -6.82 -15.73
N LEU A 362 2.47 -7.03 -16.73
CA LEU A 362 1.03 -6.84 -16.60
C LEU A 362 0.25 -8.09 -16.19
N TYR A 363 0.77 -9.29 -16.50
CA TYR A 363 0.06 -10.57 -16.34
C TYR A 363 0.89 -11.69 -15.69
N GLY A 364 2.12 -11.39 -15.23
CA GLY A 364 2.91 -12.33 -14.42
C GLY A 364 2.21 -12.70 -13.11
N LYS A 365 2.55 -13.87 -12.55
CA LYS A 365 1.90 -14.43 -11.35
C LYS A 365 2.39 -13.86 -10.02
N ASP A 366 3.59 -13.29 -10.03
CA ASP A 366 4.22 -12.73 -8.83
C ASP A 366 3.56 -11.41 -8.42
N ASP A 367 3.83 -11.00 -7.17
CA ASP A 367 3.46 -9.66 -6.69
C ASP A 367 3.94 -8.59 -7.68
N PHE A 368 3.08 -7.63 -8.01
CA PHE A 368 3.40 -6.72 -9.11
C PHE A 368 4.62 -5.84 -8.84
N ALA A 369 4.97 -5.57 -7.59
CA ALA A 369 6.21 -4.89 -7.26
C ALA A 369 7.43 -5.75 -7.67
N VAL A 370 7.36 -7.07 -7.50
CA VAL A 370 8.39 -8.00 -8.01
C VAL A 370 8.49 -7.94 -9.52
N ARG A 371 7.34 -7.91 -10.23
CA ARG A 371 7.29 -7.83 -11.69
C ARG A 371 7.92 -6.53 -12.23
N ILE A 372 7.73 -5.41 -11.52
CA ILE A 372 8.41 -4.14 -11.81
C ILE A 372 9.92 -4.26 -11.56
N CYS A 373 10.34 -4.86 -10.44
CA CYS A 373 11.77 -5.10 -10.17
C CYS A 373 12.43 -5.91 -11.27
N ASP A 374 11.78 -6.97 -11.75
CA ASP A 374 12.28 -7.77 -12.86
C ASP A 374 12.46 -6.94 -14.13
N LEU A 375 11.50 -6.07 -14.44
CA LEU A 375 11.58 -5.18 -15.60
C LEU A 375 12.73 -4.16 -15.49
N LEU A 376 13.21 -3.85 -14.29
CA LEU A 376 14.29 -2.90 -14.05
C LEU A 376 15.67 -3.57 -14.00
N TRP A 377 15.76 -4.79 -13.44
CA TRP A 377 17.04 -5.44 -13.14
C TRP A 377 17.26 -6.80 -13.79
N SER A 378 16.22 -7.56 -14.10
CA SER A 378 16.38 -8.94 -14.61
C SER A 378 16.87 -8.91 -16.06
N GLU A 379 17.96 -9.62 -16.37
CA GLU A 379 18.45 -9.72 -17.76
C GLU A 379 17.36 -10.22 -18.71
N LYS A 380 16.52 -11.14 -18.22
CA LYS A 380 15.41 -11.75 -18.96
C LYS A 380 14.35 -10.73 -19.35
N TYR A 381 13.94 -9.86 -18.41
CA TYR A 381 12.77 -9.00 -18.59
C TYR A 381 13.10 -7.53 -18.79
N ARG A 382 14.35 -7.11 -18.54
CA ARG A 382 14.69 -5.69 -18.52
C ARG A 382 14.42 -4.99 -19.84
N LEU A 383 13.70 -3.86 -19.76
CA LEU A 383 13.43 -2.98 -20.89
C LEU A 383 14.09 -1.61 -20.71
N SER A 384 14.83 -1.18 -21.72
CA SER A 384 15.36 0.17 -21.81
C SER A 384 14.24 1.19 -22.00
N LYS A 385 14.41 2.40 -21.42
CA LYS A 385 13.44 3.51 -21.43
C LYS A 385 12.11 3.25 -20.71
N ILE A 386 11.94 2.11 -20.03
CA ILE A 386 10.83 1.87 -19.12
C ILE A 386 11.38 1.87 -17.69
N GLY A 387 11.21 3.00 -17.00
CA GLY A 387 11.63 3.17 -15.61
C GLY A 387 10.53 2.80 -14.60
N LYS A 388 10.83 2.98 -13.31
CA LYS A 388 9.91 2.72 -12.19
C LYS A 388 8.54 3.38 -12.41
N PHE A 389 8.50 4.69 -12.64
CA PHE A 389 7.23 5.42 -12.79
C PHE A 389 6.47 5.06 -14.07
N CYS A 390 7.18 4.76 -15.16
CA CYS A 390 6.54 4.24 -16.37
C CYS A 390 5.88 2.88 -16.12
N SER A 391 6.54 2.01 -15.36
CA SER A 391 6.01 0.68 -15.02
C SER A 391 4.79 0.80 -14.09
N LEU A 392 4.87 1.65 -13.05
CA LEU A 392 3.78 1.88 -12.12
C LEU A 392 2.56 2.50 -12.80
N GLU A 393 2.76 3.52 -13.62
CA GLU A 393 1.67 4.19 -14.33
C GLU A 393 1.01 3.22 -15.34
N LEU A 394 1.80 2.49 -16.13
CA LEU A 394 1.26 1.52 -17.08
C LEU A 394 0.45 0.42 -16.37
N VAL A 395 1.00 -0.17 -15.31
CA VAL A 395 0.27 -1.18 -14.52
C VAL A 395 -1.02 -0.58 -13.97
N GLY A 396 -0.98 0.60 -13.36
CA GLY A 396 -2.18 1.17 -12.75
C GLY A 396 -3.23 1.68 -13.73
N MET A 397 -2.85 2.00 -14.98
CA MET A 397 -3.80 2.32 -16.05
C MET A 397 -4.47 1.06 -16.59
N VAL A 398 -3.74 -0.04 -16.76
CA VAL A 398 -4.27 -1.30 -17.33
C VAL A 398 -4.96 -2.18 -16.28
N LYS A 399 -4.42 -2.19 -15.05
CA LYS A 399 -4.79 -3.05 -13.92
C LYS A 399 -5.04 -2.22 -12.65
N PRO A 400 -6.01 -1.29 -12.66
CA PRO A 400 -6.27 -0.39 -11.54
C PRO A 400 -6.65 -1.08 -10.22
N HIS A 401 -7.08 -2.35 -10.28
CA HIS A 401 -7.36 -3.16 -9.10
C HIS A 401 -6.10 -3.67 -8.38
N GLU A 402 -4.98 -3.80 -9.11
CA GLU A 402 -3.69 -4.21 -8.54
C GLU A 402 -2.93 -3.02 -7.95
N ALA A 403 -2.93 -1.87 -8.64
CA ALA A 403 -2.27 -0.65 -8.18
C ALA A 403 -2.92 0.59 -8.83
N PRO A 404 -2.90 1.77 -8.19
CA PRO A 404 -3.29 3.00 -8.86
C PRO A 404 -2.27 3.42 -9.92
N PRO A 405 -2.64 4.25 -10.91
CA PRO A 405 -1.73 4.78 -11.93
C PRO A 405 -0.76 5.81 -11.34
N ILE A 406 0.27 5.32 -10.64
CA ILE A 406 1.19 6.17 -9.88
C ILE A 406 2.14 6.91 -10.82
N ASN A 407 1.97 8.23 -10.88
CA ASN A 407 2.89 9.16 -11.52
C ASN A 407 3.14 10.39 -10.60
N SER A 408 4.04 11.28 -11.00
CA SER A 408 4.42 12.45 -10.20
C SER A 408 3.26 13.45 -10.01
N ARG A 409 2.33 13.54 -10.98
CA ARG A 409 1.16 14.43 -10.88
C ARG A 409 0.20 13.92 -9.81
N MET A 410 -0.13 12.63 -9.87
CA MET A 410 -0.95 11.94 -8.89
C MET A 410 -0.36 12.07 -7.48
N ALA A 411 0.94 11.79 -7.30
CA ALA A 411 1.60 11.87 -5.99
C ALA A 411 1.53 13.28 -5.40
N LYS A 412 1.82 14.32 -6.20
CA LYS A 412 1.73 15.73 -5.78
C LYS A 412 0.30 16.12 -5.38
N SER A 413 -0.70 15.67 -6.14
CA SER A 413 -2.10 15.94 -5.83
C SER A 413 -2.57 15.26 -4.55
N LEU A 414 -2.21 13.99 -4.32
CA LEU A 414 -2.50 13.29 -3.07
C LEU A 414 -1.86 13.98 -1.86
N LYS A 415 -0.60 14.43 -1.99
CA LYS A 415 0.09 15.19 -0.94
C LYS A 415 -0.64 16.52 -0.67
N PHE A 416 -1.00 17.25 -1.72
CA PHE A 416 -1.79 18.48 -1.61
C PHE A 416 -3.14 18.26 -0.93
N LEU A 417 -3.83 17.16 -1.20
CA LEU A 417 -5.09 16.79 -0.55
C LEU A 417 -4.93 16.44 0.94
N GLY A 418 -3.69 16.32 1.44
CA GLY A 418 -3.39 16.10 2.85
C GLY A 418 -3.04 14.66 3.19
N HIS A 419 -2.79 13.80 2.20
CA HIS A 419 -2.31 12.44 2.46
C HIS A 419 -0.81 12.42 2.78
N ASN A 420 -0.40 11.50 3.66
CA ASN A 420 1.00 11.23 3.93
C ASN A 420 1.59 10.30 2.85
N VAL A 421 1.82 10.85 1.67
CA VAL A 421 2.47 10.15 0.54
C VAL A 421 3.83 10.75 0.25
N ARG A 422 4.80 9.90 -0.10
CA ARG A 422 6.07 10.33 -0.66
C ARG A 422 5.87 10.78 -2.11
N VAL A 423 6.48 11.89 -2.49
CA VAL A 423 6.44 12.47 -3.86
C VAL A 423 7.75 12.24 -4.58
#